data_AF-J0Q0G0-F1
#
_entry.id   AF-J0Q0G0-F1
#
_cell.length_a   1.000
_cell.length_b   1.000
_cell.length_c   1.000
_cell.angle_alpha   90.00
_cell.angle_beta   90.00
_cell.angle_gamma   90.00
#
_symmetry.space_group_name_H-M   'P 1'
#
loop_
_entity.id
_entity.type
_entity.pdbx_description
1 polymer ?
#
loop_
_entity_poly.entity_id
_entity_poly.type
_entity_poly.pdbx_seq_one_letter_code
_entity_poly.pdbx_strand_id
1 'polypeptide(L)'
;MIFSTLLNAVAVILSSLITIYMWVVIIYSLISFVQPNPNNPIMQILARLCEPVFYFLRSRFKLVFNGLDFAPLVVVIVLKFLDLTLIQWLFALAKSL
;
A
#
# COMPACT_ATOMS: atom_id res chain seq x y z
N MET A 1 -30.92 3.57 3.72
CA MET A 1 -30.80 4.88 4.41
C MET A 1 -29.77 4.94 5.54
N ILE A 2 -29.72 4.02 6.53
CA ILE A 2 -28.63 4.01 7.54
C ILE A 2 -27.49 3.06 7.15
N PHE A 3 -27.84 1.84 6.73
CA PHE A 3 -26.87 0.81 6.36
C PHE A 3 -25.97 1.23 5.18
N SER A 4 -26.55 1.85 4.15
CA SER A 4 -25.82 2.45 3.03
C SER A 4 -24.76 3.45 3.49
N THR A 5 -25.09 4.35 4.42
CA THR A 5 -24.16 5.36 4.94
C THR A 5 -23.02 4.73 5.73
N LEU A 6 -23.31 3.70 6.54
CA LEU A 6 -22.27 2.95 7.26
C LEU A 6 -21.31 2.25 6.29
N LEU A 7 -21.85 1.60 5.26
CA LEU A 7 -21.05 0.90 4.24
C LEU A 7 -20.19 1.89 3.43
N ASN A 8 -20.76 3.06 3.09
CA ASN A 8 -20.03 4.13 2.42
C ASN A 8 -18.87 4.65 3.29
N ALA A 9 -19.11 4.89 4.57
CA ALA A 9 -18.07 5.32 5.50
C ALA A 9 -16.92 4.31 5.59
N VAL A 10 -17.23 3.00 5.65
CA VAL A 10 -16.22 1.95 5.61
C VAL A 10 -15.42 1.99 4.31
N ALA A 11 -16.07 2.16 3.16
CA ALA A 11 -15.39 2.29 1.87
C ALA A 11 -14.43 3.49 1.82
N VAL A 12 -14.85 4.65 2.34
CA VAL A 12 -13.98 5.84 2.43
C VAL A 12 -12.77 5.60 3.31
N ILE A 13 -12.96 5.00 4.48
CA ILE A 13 -11.86 4.71 5.42
C ILE A 13 -10.87 3.73 4.78
N LEU A 14 -11.36 2.66 4.15
CA LEU A 14 -10.50 1.67 3.48
C LEU A 14 -9.72 2.28 2.31
N SER A 15 -10.37 3.08 1.45
CA SER A 15 -9.70 3.81 0.37
C SER A 15 -8.61 4.73 0.89
N SER A 16 -8.90 5.43 2.00
CA SER A 16 -7.95 6.34 2.65
C SER A 16 -6.76 5.59 3.24
N LEU A 17 -6.98 4.44 3.89
CA LEU A 17 -5.90 3.59 4.42
C LEU A 17 -5.02 3.03 3.30
N ILE A 18 -5.60 2.57 2.20
CA ILE A 18 -4.85 2.11 1.02
C ILE A 18 -4.00 3.27 0.48
N THR A 19 -4.58 4.47 0.36
CA THR A 19 -3.87 5.67 -0.12
C THR A 19 -2.71 6.05 0.79
N ILE A 20 -2.92 6.07 2.10
CA ILE A 20 -1.87 6.36 3.09
C ILE A 20 -0.76 5.31 2.98
N TYR A 21 -1.11 4.03 2.91
CA TYR A 21 -0.11 2.96 2.81
C TYR A 21 0.67 3.01 1.50
N MET A 22 0.05 3.38 0.36
CA MET A 22 0.77 3.66 -0.88
C MET A 22 1.83 4.75 -0.68
N TRP A 23 1.49 5.85 -0.01
CA TRP A 23 2.46 6.91 0.29
C TRP A 23 3.59 6.43 1.21
N VAL A 24 3.28 5.63 2.23
CA VAL A 24 4.30 5.02 3.11
C VAL A 24 5.29 4.17 2.30
N VAL A 25 4.79 3.33 1.40
CA VAL A 25 5.60 2.49 0.51
C VAL A 25 6.47 3.34 -0.42
N ILE A 26 5.91 4.39 -1.02
CA ILE A 26 6.64 5.31 -1.91
C ILE A 26 7.76 6.03 -1.15
N ILE A 27 7.45 6.63 0.01
CA ILE A 27 8.41 7.36 0.83
C ILE A 27 9.55 6.44 1.26
N TYR A 28 9.22 5.24 1.76
CA TYR A 28 10.21 4.24 2.13
C TYR A 28 11.12 3.87 0.95
N SER A 29 10.54 3.60 -0.23
CA SER A 29 11.30 3.26 -1.44
C SER A 29 12.26 4.38 -1.83
N LEU A 30 11.80 5.63 -1.86
CA LEU A 30 12.62 6.79 -2.22
C LEU A 30 13.78 6.97 -1.24
N ILE A 31 13.51 6.88 0.07
CA ILE A 31 14.54 6.96 1.11
C ILE A 31 15.53 5.79 0.99
N SER A 32 15.06 4.59 0.66
CA SER A 32 15.92 3.41 0.51
C SER A 32 16.90 3.52 -0.66
N PHE A 33 16.53 4.22 -1.73
CA PHE A 33 17.37 4.40 -2.91
C PHE A 33 18.52 5.38 -2.70
N VAL A 34 18.43 6.26 -1.71
CA VAL A 34 19.47 7.27 -1.43
C VAL A 34 20.44 6.86 -0.31
N GLN A 35 20.57 5.55 -0.02
CA GLN A 35 21.40 5.00 1.07
C GLN A 35 21.01 5.54 2.46
N PRO A 36 19.92 5.04 3.05
CA PRO A 36 19.41 5.58 4.32
C PRO A 36 20.28 5.19 5.52
N ASN A 37 20.35 6.07 6.52
CA ASN A 37 20.99 5.75 7.81
C ASN A 37 20.11 4.77 8.61
N PRO A 38 20.57 3.54 8.89
CA PRO A 38 19.78 2.50 9.56
C PRO A 38 19.38 2.86 11.00
N ASN A 39 20.12 3.79 11.65
CA ASN A 39 19.85 4.20 13.02
C ASN A 39 18.74 5.26 13.13
N ASN A 40 18.22 5.77 12.01
CA ASN A 40 17.12 6.72 12.03
C ASN A 40 15.80 6.03 12.45
N PRO A 41 15.11 6.49 13.50
CA PRO A 41 13.86 5.88 13.96
C PRO A 41 12.76 5.87 12.88
N ILE A 42 12.71 6.88 12.00
CA ILE A 42 11.73 6.93 10.91
C ILE A 42 11.97 5.79 9.91
N MET A 43 13.23 5.53 9.57
CA MET A 43 13.60 4.43 8.67
C MET A 43 13.18 3.08 9.27
N GLN A 44 13.38 2.89 10.58
CA GLN A 44 12.99 1.64 11.26
C GLN A 44 11.47 1.44 11.27
N ILE A 45 10.68 2.51 11.47
CA ILE A 45 9.21 2.44 11.42
C ILE A 45 8.77 2.08 10.00
N LEU A 46 9.27 2.78 8.99
CA LEU A 46 8.92 2.52 7.59
C LEU A 46 9.32 1.09 7.17
N ALA A 47 10.54 0.65 7.54
CA ALA A 47 11.00 -0.71 7.27
C ALA A 47 10.08 -1.75 7.91
N ARG A 48 9.65 -1.56 9.17
CA ARG A 48 8.71 -2.48 9.84
C ARG A 48 7.36 -2.56 9.15
N LEU A 49 6.90 -1.48 8.53
CA LEU A 49 5.62 -1.43 7.80
C LEU A 49 5.72 -2.03 6.39
N CYS A 50 6.88 -1.92 5.73
CA CYS A 50 7.05 -2.31 4.33
C CYS A 50 7.74 -3.67 4.14
N GLU A 51 8.75 -4.00 4.95
CA GLU A 51 9.57 -5.21 4.74
C GLU A 51 8.78 -6.53 4.81
N PRO A 52 7.76 -6.72 5.66
CA PRO A 52 6.99 -7.97 5.62
C PRO A 52 6.37 -8.24 4.23
N VAL A 53 5.85 -7.19 3.58
CA VAL A 53 5.25 -7.27 2.25
C VAL A 53 6.33 -7.42 1.18
N PHE A 54 7.40 -6.64 1.28
CA PHE A 54 8.50 -6.72 0.31
C PHE A 54 9.22 -8.05 0.37
N TYR A 55 9.50 -8.57 1.56
CA TYR A 55 10.09 -9.89 1.77
C TYR A 55 9.21 -10.98 1.16
N PHE A 56 7.90 -10.95 1.41
CA PHE A 56 6.96 -11.88 0.79
C PHE A 56 7.05 -11.84 -0.74
N LEU A 57 7.00 -10.64 -1.33
CA LEU A 57 7.07 -10.48 -2.78
C LEU A 57 8.41 -10.93 -3.37
N ARG A 58 9.54 -10.49 -2.79
CA ARG A 58 10.89 -10.89 -3.22
C ARG A 58 11.13 -12.40 -3.05
N SER A 59 10.48 -13.05 -2.09
CA SER A 59 10.58 -14.50 -1.88
C SER A 59 9.82 -15.32 -2.94
N ARG A 60 8.78 -14.74 -3.55
CA ARG A 60 7.93 -15.43 -4.54
C ARG A 60 8.24 -15.03 -5.97
N PHE A 61 8.75 -13.82 -6.17
CA PHE A 61 9.00 -13.25 -7.48
C PHE A 61 10.42 -12.70 -7.55
N LYS A 62 11.05 -12.83 -8.71
CA LYS A 62 12.34 -12.18 -8.99
C LYS A 62 12.08 -10.71 -9.28
N LEU A 63 12.07 -9.88 -8.25
CA LEU A 63 11.77 -8.43 -8.34
C LEU A 63 13.01 -7.55 -8.19
N VAL A 64 14.16 -8.13 -7.86
CA VAL A 64 15.42 -7.40 -7.77
C VAL A 64 16.22 -7.66 -9.05
N PHE A 65 16.46 -6.62 -9.83
CA PHE A 65 17.22 -6.68 -11.08
C PHE A 65 18.39 -5.70 -11.03
N ASN A 66 19.62 -6.22 -11.18
CA ASN A 66 20.84 -5.42 -11.22
C ASN A 66 20.99 -4.44 -10.03
N GLY A 67 20.58 -4.86 -8.84
CA GLY A 67 20.61 -4.06 -7.62
C GLY A 67 19.43 -3.10 -7.43
N LEU A 68 18.53 -2.97 -8.41
CA LEU A 68 17.30 -2.20 -8.29
C LEU A 68 16.15 -3.09 -7.81
N ASP A 69 15.42 -2.64 -6.80
CA ASP A 69 14.27 -3.36 -6.25
C ASP A 69 12.94 -2.82 -6.79
N PHE A 70 12.19 -3.68 -7.48
CA PHE A 70 10.87 -3.36 -8.04
C PHE A 70 9.72 -3.77 -7.12
N ALA A 71 9.99 -4.41 -5.96
CA ALA A 71 8.94 -4.76 -5.00
C ALA A 71 8.05 -3.56 -4.59
N PRO A 72 8.59 -2.35 -4.33
CA PRO A 72 7.76 -1.19 -3.99
C PRO A 72 6.77 -0.82 -5.10
N LEU A 73 7.21 -0.86 -6.36
CA LEU A 73 6.37 -0.58 -7.52
C LEU A 73 5.21 -1.58 -7.62
N VAL A 74 5.52 -2.87 -7.47
CA VAL A 74 4.51 -3.94 -7.48
C VAL A 74 3.47 -3.72 -6.37
N VAL A 75 3.92 -3.39 -5.16
CA VAL A 75 3.01 -3.09 -4.04
C VAL A 75 2.08 -1.93 -4.37
N VAL A 76 2.62 -0.81 -4.87
CA VAL A 76 1.79 0.36 -5.23
C VAL A 76 0.77 0.01 -6.32
N ILE A 77 1.17 -0.76 -7.34
CA ILE A 77 0.27 -1.19 -8.41
C ILE A 77 -0.87 -2.05 -7.85
N VAL A 78 -0.55 -3.04 -7.00
CA VAL A 78 -1.55 -3.92 -6.40
C VAL A 78 -2.50 -3.13 -5.50
N LEU A 79 -1.97 -2.24 -4.66
CA LEU A 79 -2.79 -1.37 -3.81
C LEU A 79 -3.71 -0.48 -4.65
N LYS A 80 -3.19 0.13 -5.72
CA LYS A 80 -4.01 0.97 -6.58
C LYS A 80 -5.08 0.16 -7.31
N PHE A 81 -4.75 -1.05 -7.75
CA PHE A 81 -5.72 -1.96 -8.35
C PHE A 81 -6.85 -2.30 -7.36
N LEU A 82 -6.55 -2.60 -6.10
CA LEU A 82 -7.55 -2.86 -5.06
C LEU A 82 -8.45 -1.64 -4.80
N ASP A 83 -7.87 -0.44 -4.77
CA ASP A 83 -8.63 0.81 -4.63
C ASP A 83 -9.55 1.10 -5.83
N LEU A 84 -9.11 0.77 -7.05
CA LEU A 84 -9.90 0.95 -8.27
C LEU A 84 -10.94 -0.15 -8.49
N THR A 85 -10.83 -1.29 -7.81
CA THR A 85 -11.73 -2.44 -7.98
C THR A 85 -12.55 -2.69 -6.74
N LEU A 86 -11.98 -3.35 -5.73
CA LEU A 86 -12.65 -3.78 -4.50
C LEU A 86 -13.36 -2.63 -3.79
N ILE A 87 -12.69 -1.48 -3.66
CA ILE A 87 -13.27 -0.31 -3.00
C ILE A 87 -14.38 0.32 -3.85
N GLN A 88 -14.21 0.39 -5.18
CA GLN A 88 -15.26 0.90 -6.07
C GLN A 88 -16.51 0.00 -6.03
N TRP A 89 -16.32 -1.32 -5.90
CA TRP A 89 -17.43 -2.25 -5.72
C TRP A 89 -18.17 -2.01 -4.40
N LEU A 90 -17.43 -1.74 -3.32
CA LEU A 90 -18.03 -1.40 -2.02
C LEU A 90 -18.83 -0.10 -2.08
N PHE A 91 -18.34 0.92 -2.80
CA PHE A 91 -19.09 2.15 -3.06
C PHE A 91 -20.34 1.90 -3.91
N ALA A 92 -20.25 1.07 -4.94
CA ALA A 92 -21.40 0.72 -5.77
C ALA A 92 -22.47 -0.02 -4.96
N LEU A 93 -22.06 -0.98 -4.13
CA LEU A 93 -22.96 -1.70 -3.23
C LEU A 93 -23.65 -0.73 -2.26
N ALA A 94 -22.90 0.19 -1.65
CA ALA A 94 -23.47 1.21 -0.76
C ALA A 94 -24.52 2.07 -1.47
N LYS A 95 -24.31 2.46 -2.73
CA LYS A 95 -25.29 3.23 -3.52
C LYS A 95 -26.56 2.45 -3.87
N SER A 96 -26.47 1.12 -3.95
CA SER A 96 -27.61 0.26 -4.30
C SER A 96 -28.52 -0.11 -3.11
N LEU A 97 -28.08 0.17 -1.88
CA LEU A 97 -28.77 -0.12 -0.61
C LEU A 97 -29.46 1.12 -0.02
#